data_AF-A0A8I1AXI8-F1
#
_entry.id   AF-A0A8I1AXI8-F1
#
_cell.length_a   1.000
_cell.length_b   1.000
_cell.length_c   1.000
_cell.angle_alpha   90.00
_cell.angle_beta   90.00
_cell.angle_gamma   90.00
#
_symmetry.space_group_name_H-M   'P 1'
#
loop_
_entity.id
_entity.type
_entity.pdbx_description
1 polymer ?
#
loop_
_entity_poly.entity_id
_entity_poly.type
_entity_poly.pdbx_seq_one_letter_code
_entity_poly.pdbx_strand_id
1 'polypeptide(L)'
;AYKILCDANTTAVFQLESRGMKELLKKLRPNTFEDIIAMLALYRPGPLESGMVDDFVNRKHGRAAVDYFHNDLESTLKSTYGVIVYQEQVMLISQIIGGYSLGGADLLRRAMGKKKPEEMAKHRELFE
;
A
#
# COMPACT_ATOMS: atom_id res chain seq x y z
N ALA A 1 -18.70 14.62 -3.72
CA ALA A 1 -18.14 13.55 -4.58
C ALA A 1 -18.10 12.20 -3.86
N TYR A 2 -17.36 12.07 -2.74
CA TYR A 2 -17.12 10.78 -2.07
C TYR A 2 -18.35 9.98 -1.62
N LYS A 3 -19.49 10.63 -1.32
CA LYS A 3 -20.73 9.93 -0.97
C LYS A 3 -21.17 8.91 -2.04
N ILE A 4 -21.05 9.26 -3.32
CA ILE A 4 -21.37 8.36 -4.45
C ILE A 4 -20.50 7.09 -4.40
N LEU A 5 -19.21 7.25 -4.06
CA LEU A 5 -18.27 6.14 -3.92
C LEU A 5 -18.59 5.29 -2.69
N CYS A 6 -18.86 5.91 -1.54
CA CYS A 6 -19.27 5.21 -0.32
C CYS A 6 -20.57 4.40 -0.48
N ASP A 7 -21.50 4.91 -1.27
CA ASP A 7 -22.78 4.25 -1.58
C ASP A 7 -22.62 3.22 -2.72
N ALA A 8 -21.40 3.07 -3.27
CA ALA A 8 -21.04 2.21 -4.40
C ALA A 8 -21.91 2.43 -5.66
N ASN A 9 -22.39 3.66 -5.85
CA ASN A 9 -23.11 4.08 -7.04
C ASN A 9 -22.13 4.47 -8.16
N THR A 10 -21.33 3.50 -8.59
CA THR A 10 -20.16 3.71 -9.48
C THR A 10 -20.33 3.09 -10.86
N THR A 11 -21.58 2.87 -11.29
CA THR A 11 -21.84 2.48 -12.68
C THR A 11 -21.34 3.59 -13.62
N ALA A 12 -20.62 3.23 -14.68
CA ALA A 12 -19.96 4.15 -15.60
C ALA A 12 -18.87 5.05 -14.97
N VAL A 13 -18.41 4.74 -13.75
CA VAL A 13 -17.23 5.37 -13.17
C VAL A 13 -16.03 4.48 -13.51
N PHE A 14 -15.11 5.03 -14.30
CA PHE A 14 -13.91 4.34 -14.78
C PHE A 14 -13.21 3.57 -13.64
N GLN A 15 -12.87 2.30 -13.90
CA GLN A 15 -12.24 1.34 -12.98
C GLN A 15 -13.03 0.94 -11.72
N LEU A 16 -14.15 1.61 -11.41
CA LEU A 16 -14.88 1.43 -10.15
C LEU A 16 -16.22 0.68 -10.29
N GLU A 17 -16.51 0.15 -11.47
CA GLU A 17 -17.83 -0.40 -11.81
C GLU A 17 -18.05 -1.87 -11.43
N SER A 18 -16.96 -2.64 -11.26
CA SER A 18 -17.05 -4.08 -11.03
C SER A 18 -17.74 -4.41 -9.70
N ARG A 19 -18.40 -5.58 -9.65
CA ARG A 19 -19.15 -6.02 -8.45
C ARG A 19 -18.28 -6.03 -7.19
N GLY A 20 -17.10 -6.66 -7.24
CA GLY A 20 -16.26 -6.74 -6.05
C GLY A 20 -15.63 -5.39 -5.67
N MET A 21 -15.37 -4.52 -6.65
CA MET A 21 -14.92 -3.14 -6.37
C MET A 21 -16.01 -2.34 -5.65
N LYS A 22 -17.28 -2.48 -6.06
CA LYS A 22 -18.43 -1.89 -5.37
C LYS A 22 -18.56 -2.38 -3.93
N GLU A 23 -18.33 -3.67 -3.67
CA GLU A 23 -18.34 -4.21 -2.31
C GLU A 23 -17.16 -3.68 -1.47
N LEU A 24 -15.97 -3.55 -2.06
CA LEU A 24 -14.83 -2.94 -1.39
C LEU A 24 -15.08 -1.46 -1.07
N LEU A 25 -15.69 -0.71 -1.99
CA LEU A 25 -16.08 0.69 -1.78
C LEU A 25 -16.99 0.88 -0.57
N LYS A 26 -18.00 0.02 -0.40
CA LYS A 26 -18.90 0.05 0.77
C LYS A 26 -18.16 -0.25 2.07
N LYS A 27 -17.21 -1.17 2.05
CA LYS A 27 -16.37 -1.51 3.22
C LYS A 27 -15.40 -0.39 3.56
N LEU A 28 -14.70 0.14 2.56
CA LEU A 28 -13.64 1.14 2.71
C LEU A 28 -14.18 2.53 3.03
N ARG A 29 -15.34 2.91 2.47
CA ARG A 29 -15.93 4.25 2.56
C ARG A 29 -14.90 5.36 2.29
N PRO A 30 -14.37 5.49 1.06
CA PRO A 30 -13.31 6.44 0.75
C PRO A 30 -13.76 7.88 1.05
N ASN A 31 -12.93 8.64 1.76
CA ASN A 31 -13.17 10.06 2.09
C ASN A 31 -12.04 10.99 1.64
N THR A 32 -10.97 10.43 1.08
CA THR A 32 -9.83 11.12 0.49
C THR A 32 -9.54 10.57 -0.91
N PHE A 33 -8.71 11.27 -1.69
CA PHE A 33 -8.33 10.79 -3.02
C PHE A 33 -7.32 9.64 -2.91
N GLU A 34 -6.46 9.69 -1.89
CA GLU A 34 -5.50 8.66 -1.51
C GLU A 34 -6.17 7.31 -1.28
N ASP A 35 -7.35 7.29 -0.64
CA ASP A 35 -8.14 6.05 -0.49
C ASP A 35 -8.51 5.42 -1.83
N ILE A 36 -8.81 6.24 -2.86
CA ILE A 36 -9.17 5.76 -4.19
C ILE A 36 -7.93 5.14 -4.86
N ILE A 37 -6.79 5.83 -4.77
CA ILE A 37 -5.52 5.34 -5.31
C ILE A 37 -5.13 4.02 -4.63
N ALA A 38 -5.19 3.96 -3.30
CA ALA A 38 -4.88 2.77 -2.52
C ALA A 38 -5.81 1.60 -2.87
N MET A 39 -7.12 1.86 -2.98
CA MET A 39 -8.09 0.85 -3.34
C MET A 39 -7.81 0.23 -4.72
N LEU A 40 -7.43 1.03 -5.71
CA LEU A 40 -7.05 0.54 -7.04
C LEU A 40 -5.77 -0.30 -7.00
N ALA A 41 -4.82 0.03 -6.13
CA ALA A 41 -3.60 -0.77 -5.94
C ALA A 41 -3.88 -2.08 -5.20
N LEU A 42 -4.77 -2.05 -4.21
CA LEU A 42 -5.12 -3.17 -3.34
C LEU A 42 -6.12 -4.15 -3.97
N TYR A 43 -6.93 -3.74 -4.94
CA TYR A 43 -7.91 -4.62 -5.57
C TYR A 43 -7.25 -5.54 -6.64
N ARG A 44 -6.38 -6.43 -6.16
CA ARG A 44 -5.64 -7.42 -6.95
C ARG A 44 -5.61 -8.76 -6.19
N PRO A 45 -5.44 -9.92 -6.87
CA PRO A 45 -5.50 -11.24 -6.23
C PRO A 45 -4.58 -11.38 -5.01
N GLY A 46 -3.29 -11.03 -5.13
CA GLY A 46 -2.32 -11.17 -4.03
C GLY A 46 -2.69 -10.38 -2.76
N PRO A 47 -2.95 -9.06 -2.85
CA PRO A 47 -3.45 -8.27 -1.72
C PRO A 47 -4.78 -8.76 -1.10
N LEU A 48 -5.70 -9.27 -1.92
CA LEU A 48 -6.98 -9.81 -1.45
C LEU A 48 -6.81 -11.12 -0.68
N GLU A 49 -5.94 -12.01 -1.17
CA GLU A 49 -5.68 -13.33 -0.57
C GLU A 49 -4.81 -13.25 0.69
N SER A 50 -3.97 -12.22 0.81
CA SER A 50 -3.07 -12.02 1.95
C SER A 50 -3.71 -11.32 3.16
N GLY A 51 -4.96 -10.87 3.05
CA GLY A 51 -5.64 -10.11 4.11
C GLY A 51 -5.24 -8.63 4.18
N MET A 52 -4.34 -8.17 3.30
CA MET A 52 -3.83 -6.79 3.31
C MET A 52 -4.93 -5.74 3.09
N VAL A 53 -5.98 -6.08 2.33
CA VAL A 53 -7.17 -5.23 2.13
C VAL A 53 -7.96 -5.06 3.42
N ASP A 54 -8.12 -6.14 4.20
CA ASP A 54 -8.87 -6.10 5.45
C ASP A 54 -8.09 -5.31 6.52
N ASP A 55 -6.77 -5.45 6.58
CA ASP A 55 -5.91 -4.62 7.43
C ASP A 55 -6.07 -3.14 7.12
N PHE A 56 -6.00 -2.77 5.83
CA PHE A 56 -6.18 -1.39 5.39
C PHE A 56 -7.53 -0.82 5.82
N VAL A 57 -8.62 -1.56 5.59
CA VAL A 57 -9.98 -1.15 5.96
C VAL A 57 -10.14 -1.04 7.49
N ASN A 58 -9.65 -2.02 8.23
CA ASN A 58 -9.78 -2.04 9.69
C ASN A 58 -8.99 -0.92 10.35
N ARG A 59 -7.75 -0.68 9.90
CA ARG A 59 -6.90 0.41 10.41
C ARG A 59 -7.48 1.78 10.07
N LYS A 60 -7.97 1.97 8.83
CA LYS A 60 -8.66 3.20 8.44
C LYS A 60 -9.84 3.54 9.36
N HIS A 61 -10.64 2.53 9.72
CA HIS A 61 -11.82 2.70 10.58
C HIS A 61 -11.50 2.67 12.08
N GLY A 62 -10.22 2.60 12.48
CA GLY A 62 -9.81 2.52 13.88
C GLY A 62 -10.22 1.21 14.58
N ARG A 63 -10.53 0.16 13.82
CA ARG A 63 -10.87 -1.18 14.34
C ARG A 63 -9.64 -2.02 14.65
N ALA A 64 -8.49 -1.62 14.12
CA ALA A 64 -7.18 -2.18 14.40
C ALA A 64 -6.17 -1.04 14.60
N ALA A 65 -5.15 -1.28 15.44
CA ALA A 65 -4.07 -0.33 15.63
C ALA A 65 -3.24 -0.20 14.34
N VAL A 66 -2.84 1.03 14.02
CA VAL A 66 -1.90 1.29 12.93
C VAL A 66 -0.49 0.97 13.41
N ASP A 67 0.20 0.09 12.68
CA ASP A 67 1.62 -0.20 12.90
C ASP A 67 2.42 0.41 11.76
N TYR A 68 3.35 1.31 12.11
CA TYR A 68 4.29 1.95 11.19
C TYR A 68 5.66 1.28 11.17
N PHE A 69 5.88 0.24 12.00
CA PHE A 69 7.14 -0.49 12.21
C PHE A 69 8.27 0.33 12.85
N HIS A 70 8.39 1.62 12.51
CA HIS A 70 9.35 2.58 13.06
C HIS A 70 8.76 3.99 13.03
N ASN A 71 9.12 4.84 14.00
CA ASN A 71 8.59 6.22 14.11
C ASN A 71 8.85 7.05 12.84
N ASP A 72 10.04 6.91 12.23
CA ASP A 72 10.42 7.67 11.03
C ASP A 72 9.60 7.28 9.78
N LEU A 73 8.93 6.12 9.81
CA LEU A 73 8.10 5.64 8.71
C LEU A 73 6.67 6.15 8.77
N GLU A 74 6.24 6.79 9.87
CA GLU A 74 4.89 7.31 10.01
C GLU A 74 4.54 8.21 8.82
N SER A 75 5.39 9.19 8.49
CA SER A 75 5.15 10.12 7.38
C SER A 75 4.98 9.42 6.01
N THR A 76 5.71 8.31 5.79
CA THR A 76 5.71 7.55 4.54
C THR A 76 4.48 6.64 4.41
N LEU A 77 4.01 6.10 5.53
CA LEU A 77 2.96 5.08 5.58
C LEU A 77 1.61 5.62 6.08
N LYS A 78 1.54 6.90 6.49
CA LYS A 78 0.32 7.52 7.04
C LYS A 78 -0.85 7.47 6.06
N SER A 79 -0.61 7.78 4.79
CA SER A 79 -1.64 7.79 3.74
C SER A 79 -2.20 6.40 3.43
N THR A 80 -1.50 5.33 3.85
CA THR A 80 -1.92 3.94 3.66
C THR A 80 -2.15 3.21 4.98
N TYR A 81 -2.35 3.96 6.07
CA TYR A 81 -2.66 3.42 7.39
C TYR A 81 -1.66 2.36 7.85
N GLY A 82 -0.37 2.57 7.59
CA GLY A 82 0.71 1.65 7.98
C GLY A 82 0.90 0.45 7.05
N VAL A 83 0.08 0.30 6.00
CA VAL A 83 0.21 -0.79 5.03
C VAL A 83 1.15 -0.37 3.90
N ILE A 84 2.10 -1.21 3.53
CA ILE A 84 3.01 -0.94 2.40
C ILE A 84 2.31 -1.32 1.09
N VAL A 85 1.83 -0.32 0.35
CA VAL A 85 1.03 -0.50 -0.86
C VAL A 85 1.82 -0.14 -2.13
N TYR A 86 2.65 0.90 -2.05
CA TYR A 86 3.30 1.49 -3.23
C TYR A 86 4.78 1.12 -3.32
N GLN A 87 5.31 1.13 -4.55
CA GLN A 87 6.73 0.87 -4.79
C GLN A 87 7.61 1.99 -4.23
N GLU A 88 7.12 3.21 -4.29
CA GLU A 88 7.72 4.41 -3.74
C GLU A 88 7.86 4.31 -2.22
N GLN A 89 6.91 3.66 -1.53
CA GLN A 89 7.04 3.41 -0.09
C GLN A 89 8.18 2.45 0.21
N VAL A 90 8.35 1.37 -0.58
CA VAL A 90 9.50 0.45 -0.43
C VAL A 90 10.82 1.19 -0.62
N MET A 91 10.89 2.09 -1.60
CA MET A 91 12.09 2.89 -1.85
C MET A 91 12.39 3.85 -0.69
N LEU A 92 11.37 4.58 -0.19
CA LEU A 92 11.51 5.49 0.93
C LEU A 92 11.88 4.77 2.23
N ILE A 93 11.28 3.61 2.52
CA ILE A 93 11.66 2.77 3.66
C ILE A 93 13.14 2.40 3.58
N SER A 94 13.60 1.97 2.39
CA SER A 94 15.00 1.59 2.20
C SER A 94 15.96 2.76 2.38
N GLN A 95 15.54 3.97 2.00
CA GLN A 95 16.31 5.19 2.22
C GLN A 95 16.35 5.60 3.71
N ILE A 96 15.19 5.62 4.37
CA ILE A 96 15.05 6.09 5.75
C ILE A 96 15.72 5.11 6.73
N ILE A 97 15.45 3.82 6.57
CA ILE A 97 15.92 2.79 7.50
C ILE A 97 17.29 2.24 7.08
N GLY A 98 17.44 1.89 5.80
CA GLY A 98 18.66 1.25 5.29
C GLY A 98 19.73 2.22 4.77
N GLY A 99 19.54 3.54 4.90
CA GLY A 99 20.52 4.55 4.46
C GLY A 99 20.76 4.60 2.94
N TYR A 100 19.89 4.00 2.13
CA TYR A 100 20.05 3.96 0.67
C TYR A 100 19.90 5.36 0.04
N SER A 101 20.68 5.64 -1.01
CA SER A 101 20.31 6.72 -1.95
C SER A 101 19.03 6.34 -2.70
N LEU A 102 18.29 7.32 -3.23
CA LEU A 102 17.08 7.04 -4.03
C LEU A 102 17.36 6.12 -5.24
N GLY A 103 18.52 6.28 -5.88
CA GLY A 103 18.97 5.39 -6.96
C GLY A 103 19.25 3.97 -6.47
N GLY A 104 19.90 3.84 -5.31
CA GLY A 104 20.15 2.55 -4.66
C GLY A 104 18.85 1.85 -4.25
N ALA A 105 17.87 2.61 -3.75
CA ALA A 105 16.57 2.08 -3.35
C ALA A 105 15.77 1.52 -4.54
N ASP A 106 15.83 2.13 -5.73
CA ASP A 106 15.21 1.53 -6.93
C ASP A 106 15.95 0.24 -7.36
N LEU A 107 17.28 0.18 -7.23
CA LEU A 107 18.03 -1.05 -7.49
C LEU A 107 17.59 -2.18 -6.56
N LEU A 108 17.45 -1.89 -5.26
CA LEU A 108 16.93 -2.84 -4.28
C LEU A 108 15.51 -3.31 -4.64
N ARG A 109 14.60 -2.39 -4.96
CA ARG A 109 13.23 -2.72 -5.39
C ARG A 109 13.22 -3.66 -6.60
N ARG A 110 14.08 -3.40 -7.60
CA ARG A 110 14.23 -4.28 -8.77
C ARG A 110 14.80 -5.65 -8.40
N ALA A 111 15.77 -5.70 -7.50
CA ALA A 111 16.37 -6.95 -7.02
C ALA A 111 15.33 -7.82 -6.29
N MET A 112 14.53 -7.22 -5.40
CA MET A 112 13.40 -7.89 -4.72
C MET A 112 12.41 -8.50 -5.71
N GLY A 113 12.08 -7.78 -6.79
CA GLY A 113 11.18 -8.28 -7.84
C GLY A 113 11.74 -9.50 -8.59
N LYS A 114 13.06 -9.59 -8.75
CA LYS A 114 13.74 -10.73 -9.41
C LYS A 114 13.94 -11.93 -8.49
N LYS A 115 13.84 -11.76 -7.17
CA LYS A 115 14.00 -12.80 -6.14
C LYS A 115 15.29 -13.62 -6.27
N LYS A 116 16.39 -13.00 -6.72
CA LYS A 116 17.70 -13.67 -6.85
C LYS A 116 18.43 -13.67 -5.49
N PRO A 117 18.70 -14.83 -4.86
CA PRO A 117 19.27 -14.88 -3.52
C PRO A 117 20.63 -14.17 -3.40
N GLU A 118 21.51 -14.33 -4.39
CA GLU A 118 22.85 -13.74 -4.40
C GLU A 118 22.82 -12.21 -4.41
N GLU A 119 21.89 -11.61 -5.16
CA GLU A 119 21.72 -10.15 -5.22
C GLU A 119 21.09 -9.64 -3.93
N MET A 120 20.12 -10.37 -3.37
CA MET A 120 19.50 -10.02 -2.09
C MET A 120 20.50 -10.10 -0.93
N ALA A 121 21.45 -11.03 -0.96
CA ALA A 121 22.51 -11.13 0.05
C ALA A 121 23.39 -9.87 0.09
N LYS A 122 23.84 -9.38 -1.08
CA LYS A 122 24.61 -8.13 -1.17
C LYS A 122 23.85 -6.94 -0.60
N HIS A 123 22.55 -6.85 -0.90
CA HIS A 123 21.70 -5.79 -0.38
C HIS A 123 21.43 -5.89 1.12
N ARG A 124 21.45 -7.11 1.68
CA ARG A 124 21.24 -7.34 3.11
C ARG A 124 22.43 -6.86 3.95
N GLU A 125 23.65 -6.95 3.42
CA GLU A 125 24.85 -6.40 4.08
C GLU A 125 24.85 -4.87 4.12
N LEU A 126 24.20 -4.23 3.14
CA LEU A 126 24.06 -2.77 3.07
C LEU A 126 22.90 -2.22 3.91
N PHE A 127 22.02 -3.09 4.41
CA PHE A 127 20.86 -2.72 5.20
C PHE A 127 21.22 -2.92 6.68
N GLU A 128 21.69 -1.86 7.33
CA GLU A 128 22.01 -1.84 8.78
C GLU A 128 20.74 -1.93 9.65
#